data_AF-A0A349G7B8-F1
#
_entry.id   AF-A0A349G7B8-F1
#
_cell.length_a   1.000
_cell.length_b   1.000
_cell.length_c   1.000
_cell.angle_alpha   90.00
_cell.angle_beta   90.00
_cell.angle_gamma   90.00
#
_symmetry.space_group_name_H-M   'P 1'
#
loop_
_entity.id
_entity.type
_entity.pdbx_description
1 polymer ?
#
loop_
_entity_poly.entity_id
_entity_poly.type
_entity_poly.pdbx_seq_one_letter_code
_entity_poly.pdbx_strand_id
1 'polypeptide(L)'
;MKKIKWIDWIFMGTLMFFVLSMVHISLALVGFICMLTPFVLYMKTRKKLWCTTYCPRAALFTKMLSKASLGMTPPTWLFSAKTKRMVVNFFCINLLFVVMSTVMVSMGRFEPMAYIRFLIAFPLPVQLPQLFSWVVPDVITHLGYRIFSVMFTSTVVGLVIGIMYKPRTWCGICPVQTLTTQIK
;
A
#
# COMPACT_ATOMS: atom_id res chain seq x y z
N MET A 1 2.92 15.99 31.21
CA MET A 1 3.79 15.56 30.09
C MET A 1 2.96 14.73 29.10
N LYS A 2 2.61 15.30 27.92
CA LYS A 2 1.95 14.53 26.85
C LYS A 2 2.93 13.46 26.36
N LYS A 3 2.71 12.18 26.72
CA LYS A 3 3.48 11.06 26.18
C LYS A 3 3.45 11.18 24.65
N ILE A 4 4.60 11.46 24.03
CA ILE A 4 4.79 11.34 22.59
C ILE A 4 4.53 9.86 22.30
N LYS A 5 3.31 9.56 21.83
CA LYS A 5 2.95 8.19 21.48
C LYS A 5 3.74 7.91 20.21
N TRP A 6 4.62 6.93 20.22
CA TRP A 6 5.38 6.49 19.04
C TRP A 6 4.51 6.32 17.78
N ILE A 7 3.24 6.00 17.96
CA ILE A 7 2.16 6.00 16.95
C ILE A 7 2.06 7.30 16.14
N ASP A 8 2.35 8.45 16.75
CA ASP A 8 2.35 9.76 16.10
C ASP A 8 3.52 9.96 15.15
N TRP A 9 4.57 9.13 15.16
CA TRP A 9 5.72 9.21 14.25
C TRP A 9 5.69 8.17 13.13
N ILE A 10 4.90 7.10 13.29
CA ILE A 10 4.83 5.99 12.31
C ILE A 10 4.30 6.45 10.94
N PHE A 11 3.55 7.57 10.86
CA PHE A 11 3.12 8.14 9.57
C PHE A 11 4.29 8.51 8.65
N MET A 12 5.44 8.88 9.23
CA MET A 12 6.62 9.25 8.47
C MET A 12 7.11 8.09 7.60
N GLY A 13 6.85 6.83 7.99
CA GLY A 13 7.25 5.67 7.21
C GLY A 13 6.61 5.64 5.82
N THR A 14 5.33 6.02 5.68
CA THR A 14 4.67 6.08 4.37
C THR A 14 5.14 7.28 3.56
N LEU A 15 5.33 8.45 4.21
CA LEU A 15 5.83 9.64 3.54
C LEU A 15 7.27 9.43 3.02
N MET A 16 8.13 8.88 3.88
CA MET A 16 9.50 8.53 3.57
C MET A 16 9.55 7.52 2.42
N PHE A 17 8.70 6.49 2.41
CA PHE A 17 8.60 5.55 1.30
C PHE A 17 8.33 6.25 -0.05
N PHE A 18 7.37 7.19 -0.10
CA PHE A 18 7.07 7.92 -1.33
C PHE A 18 8.23 8.81 -1.75
N VAL A 19 8.84 9.55 -0.81
CA VAL A 19 10.00 10.41 -1.10
C VAL A 19 11.20 9.59 -1.60
N LEU A 20 11.53 8.48 -0.95
CA LEU A 20 12.62 7.60 -1.38
C LEU A 20 12.36 7.03 -2.78
N SER A 21 11.12 6.67 -3.08
CA SER A 21 10.74 6.15 -4.40
C SER A 21 10.86 7.21 -5.51
N MET A 22 10.71 8.49 -5.19
CA MET A 22 10.99 9.60 -6.11
C MET A 22 12.49 9.84 -6.31
N VAL A 23 13.32 9.57 -5.31
CA VAL A 23 14.78 9.66 -5.45
C VAL A 23 15.31 8.56 -6.38
N HIS A 24 14.86 7.32 -6.16
CA HIS A 24 15.23 6.18 -7.01
C HIS A 24 14.21 5.05 -6.90
N ILE A 25 13.79 4.48 -8.04
CA ILE A 25 12.72 3.46 -8.05
C ILE A 25 13.08 2.16 -7.32
N SER A 26 14.36 1.78 -7.27
CA SER A 26 14.81 0.57 -6.55
C SER A 26 14.51 0.61 -5.04
N LEU A 27 14.44 1.79 -4.45
CA LEU A 27 14.11 1.96 -3.02
C LEU A 27 12.65 1.59 -2.72
N ALA A 28 11.79 1.52 -3.74
CA ALA A 28 10.42 1.03 -3.59
C ALA A 28 10.36 -0.45 -3.13
N LEU A 29 11.46 -1.21 -3.24
CA LEU A 29 11.56 -2.57 -2.70
C LEU A 29 11.36 -2.64 -1.17
N VAL A 30 11.65 -1.55 -0.45
CA VAL A 30 11.35 -1.44 1.00
C VAL A 30 9.86 -1.66 1.28
N GLY A 31 8.99 -1.40 0.29
CA GLY A 31 7.56 -1.67 0.37
C GLY A 31 7.23 -3.14 0.64
N PHE A 32 8.09 -4.10 0.27
CA PHE A 32 7.91 -5.51 0.64
C PHE A 32 7.91 -5.71 2.13
N ILE A 33 8.80 -5.04 2.86
CA ILE A 33 8.85 -5.11 4.32
C ILE A 33 7.49 -4.69 4.88
N CYS A 34 6.90 -3.59 4.38
CA CYS A 34 5.59 -3.12 4.81
C CYS A 34 4.45 -4.13 4.48
N MET A 35 4.57 -4.89 3.39
CA MET A 35 3.59 -5.93 3.04
C MET A 35 3.76 -7.22 3.83
N LEU A 36 5.00 -7.63 4.15
CA LEU A 36 5.33 -8.86 4.87
C LEU A 36 5.10 -8.75 6.38
N THR A 37 5.46 -7.60 6.97
CA THR A 37 5.37 -7.37 8.42
C THR A 37 4.00 -7.67 9.04
N PRO A 38 2.83 -7.31 8.45
CA PRO A 38 1.54 -7.69 9.02
C PRO A 38 1.35 -9.21 9.16
N PHE A 39 1.82 -9.98 8.18
CA PHE A 39 1.69 -11.44 8.22
C PHE A 39 2.60 -12.04 9.29
N VAL A 40 3.84 -11.57 9.37
CA VAL A 40 4.81 -12.00 10.39
C VAL A 40 4.30 -11.71 11.80
N LEU A 41 3.79 -10.49 12.05
CA LEU A 41 3.24 -10.11 13.35
C LEU A 41 1.96 -10.89 13.69
N TYR A 42 1.12 -11.18 12.70
CA TYR A 42 -0.08 -11.98 12.92
C TYR A 42 0.29 -13.42 13.32
N MET A 43 1.28 -14.03 12.66
CA MET A 43 1.77 -15.37 13.01
C MET A 43 2.33 -15.40 14.44
N LYS A 44 3.06 -14.36 14.87
CA LYS A 44 3.71 -14.34 16.19
C LYS A 44 2.76 -14.00 17.35
N THR A 45 1.86 -13.05 17.18
CA THR A 45 1.06 -12.51 18.30
C THR A 45 -0.42 -12.89 18.22
N ARG A 46 -0.91 -13.42 17.07
CA ARG A 46 -2.32 -13.76 16.80
C ARG A 46 -3.32 -12.63 17.08
N LYS A 47 -2.81 -11.41 17.28
CA LYS A 47 -3.55 -10.19 17.58
C LYS A 47 -3.34 -9.20 16.44
N LYS A 48 -4.32 -8.32 16.23
CA LYS A 48 -4.35 -7.34 15.15
C LYS A 48 -3.43 -6.11 15.42
N LEU A 49 -2.24 -6.33 15.98
CA LEU A 49 -1.32 -5.26 16.39
C LEU A 49 -0.88 -4.37 15.22
N TRP A 50 -0.75 -4.93 14.01
CA TRP A 50 -0.32 -4.16 12.85
C TRP A 50 -1.29 -3.02 12.54
N CYS A 51 -2.58 -3.35 12.37
CA CYS A 51 -3.59 -2.36 12.00
C CYS A 51 -3.91 -1.38 13.14
N THR A 52 -3.73 -1.77 14.40
CA THR A 52 -3.99 -0.89 15.54
C THR A 52 -2.82 0.04 15.86
N THR A 53 -1.59 -0.45 15.76
CA THR A 53 -0.42 0.18 16.39
C THR A 53 0.70 0.51 15.39
N TYR A 54 0.95 -0.35 14.40
CA TYR A 54 2.18 -0.26 13.58
C TYR A 54 1.98 0.16 12.12
N CYS A 55 0.74 0.26 11.63
CA CYS A 55 0.49 0.58 10.23
C CYS A 55 0.83 2.07 9.94
N PRO A 56 1.90 2.37 9.17
CA PRO A 56 2.33 3.74 8.88
C PRO A 56 1.28 4.51 8.08
N ARG A 57 0.62 3.82 7.16
CA ARG A 57 -0.43 4.39 6.32
C ARG A 57 -1.68 4.77 7.11
N ALA A 58 -2.10 3.95 8.07
CA ALA A 58 -3.25 4.26 8.91
C ALA A 58 -2.97 5.48 9.80
N ALA A 59 -1.73 5.63 10.28
CA ALA A 59 -1.27 6.81 11.00
C ALA A 59 -1.30 8.06 10.11
N LEU A 60 -0.84 7.95 8.85
CA LEU A 60 -0.88 9.03 7.86
C LEU A 60 -2.32 9.54 7.65
N PHE A 61 -3.28 8.65 7.42
CA PHE A 61 -4.67 9.07 7.23
C PHE A 61 -5.27 9.67 8.49
N THR A 62 -4.95 9.12 9.66
CA THR A 62 -5.44 9.68 10.92
C THR A 62 -4.92 11.10 11.14
N LYS A 63 -3.66 11.39 10.80
CA LYS A 63 -3.10 12.76 10.90
C LYS A 63 -3.64 13.69 9.82
N MET A 64 -3.49 13.34 8.54
CA MET A 64 -3.87 14.21 7.42
C MET A 64 -5.38 14.48 7.37
N LEU A 65 -6.20 13.46 7.59
CA LEU A 65 -7.65 13.57 7.42
C LEU A 65 -8.39 13.88 8.73
N SER A 66 -7.70 13.98 9.88
CA SER A 66 -8.35 14.40 11.14
C SER A 66 -9.06 15.74 11.05
N LYS A 67 -8.61 16.62 10.15
CA LYS A 67 -9.18 17.96 9.92
C LYS A 67 -9.98 18.08 8.62
N ALA A 68 -9.78 17.16 7.68
CA ALA A 68 -10.34 17.23 6.33
C ALA A 68 -11.45 16.19 6.06
N SER A 69 -11.73 15.28 6.99
CA SER A 69 -12.80 14.29 6.80
C SER A 69 -14.17 14.94 6.92
N LEU A 70 -15.03 14.72 5.93
CA LEU A 70 -16.43 15.16 5.89
C LEU A 70 -17.31 14.47 6.96
N GLY A 71 -16.77 13.46 7.65
CA GLY A 71 -17.40 12.84 8.82
C GLY A 71 -18.63 11.98 8.49
N MET A 72 -18.89 11.73 7.21
CA MET A 72 -20.06 10.97 6.77
C MET A 72 -20.02 9.54 7.34
N THR A 73 -21.19 9.02 7.69
CA THR A 73 -21.31 7.62 8.14
C THR A 73 -20.99 6.70 6.95
N PRO A 74 -20.03 5.77 7.09
CA PRO A 74 -19.72 4.85 6.00
C PRO A 74 -20.90 3.90 5.76
N PRO A 75 -21.31 3.68 4.49
CA PRO A 75 -22.43 2.82 4.17
C PRO A 75 -22.14 1.38 4.59
N THR A 76 -23.16 0.68 5.07
CA THR A 76 -23.06 -0.70 5.60
C THR A 76 -22.57 -1.69 4.54
N TRP A 77 -22.90 -1.46 3.25
CA TRP A 77 -22.44 -2.26 2.12
C TRP A 77 -20.90 -2.29 1.98
N LEU A 78 -20.21 -1.21 2.39
CA LEU A 78 -18.75 -1.13 2.28
C LEU A 78 -18.07 -2.20 3.16
N PHE A 79 -18.64 -2.50 4.32
CA PHE A 79 -18.11 -3.51 5.25
C PHE A 79 -18.71 -4.90 5.06
N SER A 80 -19.54 -5.10 4.04
CA SER A 80 -20.12 -6.41 3.70
C SER A 80 -19.03 -7.44 3.40
N ALA A 81 -19.32 -8.72 3.71
CA ALA A 81 -18.41 -9.82 3.42
C ALA A 81 -18.08 -9.93 1.92
N LYS A 82 -19.03 -9.55 1.04
CA LYS A 82 -18.82 -9.54 -0.41
C LYS A 82 -17.75 -8.52 -0.83
N THR A 83 -17.86 -7.29 -0.35
CA THR A 83 -16.92 -6.20 -0.65
C THR A 83 -15.52 -6.49 -0.12
N LYS A 84 -15.43 -7.01 1.12
CA LYS A 84 -14.15 -7.43 1.71
C LYS A 84 -13.47 -8.53 0.88
N ARG A 85 -14.21 -9.56 0.45
CA ARG A 85 -13.68 -10.61 -0.44
C ARG A 85 -13.26 -10.06 -1.80
N MET A 86 -14.05 -9.15 -2.38
CA MET A 86 -13.69 -8.50 -3.65
C MET A 86 -12.35 -7.77 -3.55
N VAL A 87 -12.15 -6.96 -2.50
CA VAL A 87 -10.90 -6.21 -2.28
C VAL A 87 -9.70 -7.15 -2.05
N VAL A 88 -9.89 -8.23 -1.30
CA VAL A 88 -8.86 -9.26 -1.11
C VAL A 88 -8.51 -9.94 -2.43
N ASN A 89 -9.50 -10.38 -3.20
CA ASN A 89 -9.28 -11.04 -4.49
C ASN A 89 -8.54 -10.12 -5.46
N PHE A 90 -8.93 -8.84 -5.54
CA PHE A 90 -8.23 -7.85 -6.34
C PHE A 90 -6.76 -7.71 -5.92
N PHE A 91 -6.49 -7.65 -4.62
CA PHE A 91 -5.12 -7.58 -4.09
C PHE A 91 -4.30 -8.84 -4.41
N CYS A 92 -4.88 -10.03 -4.27
CA CYS A 92 -4.21 -11.29 -4.61
C CYS A 92 -3.90 -11.41 -6.11
N ILE A 93 -4.85 -11.06 -6.97
CA ILE A 93 -4.65 -11.02 -8.43
C ILE A 93 -3.55 -10.02 -8.78
N ASN A 94 -3.54 -8.86 -8.14
CA ASN A 94 -2.49 -7.86 -8.33
C ASN A 94 -1.11 -8.43 -7.95
N LEU A 95 -0.97 -9.05 -6.78
CA LEU A 95 0.29 -9.67 -6.36
C LEU A 95 0.74 -10.78 -7.32
N LEU A 96 -0.17 -11.65 -7.76
CA LEU A 96 0.12 -12.68 -8.76
C LEU A 96 0.63 -12.05 -10.07
N PHE A 97 0.00 -10.97 -10.52
CA PHE A 97 0.43 -10.26 -11.72
C PHE A 97 1.83 -9.65 -11.57
N VAL A 98 2.16 -9.10 -10.39
CA VAL A 98 3.51 -8.59 -10.11
C VAL A 98 4.55 -9.72 -10.15
N VAL A 99 4.28 -10.85 -9.49
CA VAL A 99 5.20 -12.00 -9.49
C VAL A 99 5.38 -12.54 -10.91
N MET A 100 4.29 -12.83 -11.62
CA MET A 100 4.34 -13.39 -12.98
C MET A 100 5.08 -12.46 -13.94
N SER A 101 4.77 -11.16 -13.94
CA SER A 101 5.46 -10.21 -14.81
C SER A 101 6.94 -10.04 -14.46
N THR A 102 7.31 -10.12 -13.18
CA THR A 102 8.73 -10.06 -12.77
C THR A 102 9.50 -11.32 -13.18
N VAL A 103 8.89 -12.49 -13.06
CA VAL A 103 9.49 -13.76 -13.52
C VAL A 103 9.69 -13.73 -15.05
N MET A 104 8.71 -13.23 -15.79
CA MET A 104 8.80 -13.10 -17.24
C MET A 104 9.91 -12.15 -17.70
N VAL A 105 10.13 -11.04 -16.98
CA VAL A 105 11.26 -10.12 -17.22
C VAL A 105 12.59 -10.79 -16.87
N SER A 106 12.66 -11.58 -15.78
CA SER A 106 13.88 -12.33 -15.45
C SER A 106 14.25 -13.41 -16.48
N MET A 107 13.25 -13.93 -17.20
CA MET A 107 13.44 -14.88 -18.30
C MET A 107 13.78 -14.20 -19.63
N GLY A 108 13.94 -12.87 -19.66
CA GLY A 108 14.27 -12.09 -20.86
C GLY A 108 13.15 -12.05 -21.92
N ARG A 109 11.92 -12.41 -21.55
CA ARG A 109 10.78 -12.48 -22.50
C ARG A 109 10.05 -11.15 -22.68
N PHE A 110 10.25 -10.20 -21.78
CA PHE A 110 9.58 -8.88 -21.81
C PHE A 110 10.53 -7.78 -21.34
N GLU A 111 10.45 -6.62 -22.00
CA GLU A 111 11.19 -5.42 -21.60
C GLU A 111 10.62 -4.79 -20.31
N PRO A 112 11.48 -4.15 -19.48
CA PRO A 112 11.05 -3.50 -18.25
C PRO A 112 10.12 -2.32 -18.52
N MET A 113 8.94 -2.31 -17.87
CA MET A 113 8.00 -1.19 -17.93
C MET A 113 8.45 -0.06 -17.00
N ALA A 114 8.77 1.10 -17.58
CA ALA A 114 9.22 2.31 -16.87
C ALA A 114 8.09 3.29 -16.49
N TYR A 115 6.85 2.80 -16.35
CA TYR A 115 5.69 3.65 -16.05
C TYR A 115 4.79 3.07 -14.96
N ILE A 116 4.07 3.95 -14.27
CA ILE A 116 3.16 3.58 -13.18
C ILE A 116 1.79 3.23 -13.74
N ARG A 117 1.20 2.15 -13.24
CA ARG A 117 -0.22 1.82 -13.50
C ARG A 117 -1.07 2.16 -12.28
N PHE A 118 -2.20 2.81 -12.49
CA PHE A 118 -3.25 2.96 -11.49
C PHE A 118 -4.25 1.80 -11.60
N LEU A 119 -4.51 1.11 -10.49
CA LEU A 119 -5.39 -0.06 -10.39
C LEU A 119 -5.14 -1.14 -11.46
N ILE A 120 -3.89 -1.32 -11.90
CA ILE A 120 -3.47 -2.24 -13.00
C ILE A 120 -3.88 -1.73 -14.39
N ALA A 121 -5.02 -1.06 -14.54
CA ALA A 121 -5.63 -0.73 -15.85
C ALA A 121 -5.20 0.61 -16.45
N PHE A 122 -5.00 1.66 -15.65
CA PHE A 122 -4.79 3.01 -16.17
C PHE A 122 -3.31 3.40 -16.09
N PRO A 123 -2.54 3.44 -17.19
CA PRO A 123 -1.20 3.99 -17.15
C PRO A 123 -1.28 5.47 -16.79
N LEU A 124 -0.61 5.89 -15.72
CA LEU A 124 -0.53 7.31 -15.38
C LEU A 124 0.47 7.96 -16.34
N PRO A 125 0.13 9.08 -17.01
CA PRO A 125 1.06 9.78 -17.91
C PRO A 125 2.22 10.46 -17.19
N VAL A 126 2.27 10.40 -15.86
CA VAL A 126 3.33 11.00 -15.04
C VAL A 126 4.53 10.07 -15.04
N GLN A 127 5.60 10.48 -15.71
CA GLN A 127 6.92 9.88 -15.58
C GLN A 127 7.52 10.31 -14.24
N LEU A 128 8.04 9.36 -13.45
CA LEU A 128 8.71 9.73 -12.20
C LEU A 128 9.99 10.50 -12.53
N PRO A 129 10.24 11.66 -11.89
CA PRO A 129 11.55 12.29 -11.97
C PRO A 129 12.55 11.39 -11.23
N GLN A 130 13.28 10.55 -11.95
CA GLN A 130 14.37 9.75 -11.37
C GLN A 130 15.53 10.72 -11.08
N LEU A 131 15.59 11.24 -9.84
CA LEU A 131 16.62 12.22 -9.44
C LEU A 131 18.03 11.61 -9.41
N PHE A 132 18.13 10.28 -9.29
CA PHE A 132 19.38 9.52 -9.35
C PHE A 132 19.19 8.36 -10.35
N SER A 133 20.09 8.18 -11.30
CA SER A 133 20.01 7.13 -12.34
C SER A 133 21.20 6.17 -12.27
N TRP A 134 21.24 5.36 -11.22
CA TRP A 134 22.26 4.31 -11.13
C TRP A 134 21.85 3.13 -12.04
N VAL A 135 22.82 2.48 -12.69
CA VAL A 135 22.55 1.29 -13.50
C VAL A 135 22.11 0.16 -12.58
N VAL A 136 20.83 -0.20 -12.66
CA VAL A 136 20.22 -1.25 -11.86
C VAL A 136 19.61 -2.28 -12.81
N PRO A 137 19.70 -3.60 -12.52
CA PRO A 137 19.08 -4.64 -13.33
C PRO A 137 17.60 -4.39 -13.65
N ASP A 138 17.20 -4.73 -14.87
CA ASP A 138 15.84 -4.53 -15.41
C ASP A 138 14.74 -5.18 -14.55
N VAL A 139 15.08 -6.28 -13.88
CA VAL A 139 14.17 -6.97 -12.95
C VAL A 139 13.81 -6.07 -11.77
N ILE A 140 14.79 -5.37 -11.20
CA ILE A 140 14.61 -4.53 -10.01
C ILE A 140 13.86 -3.24 -10.38
N THR A 141 14.16 -2.66 -11.54
CA THR A 141 13.46 -1.45 -12.01
C THR A 141 11.98 -1.76 -12.25
N HIS A 142 11.68 -2.83 -12.97
CA HIS A 142 10.30 -3.28 -13.20
C HIS A 142 9.57 -3.59 -11.88
N LEU A 143 10.22 -4.33 -10.97
CA LEU A 143 9.63 -4.70 -9.70
C LEU A 143 9.36 -3.47 -8.81
N GLY A 144 10.26 -2.49 -8.80
CA GLY A 144 10.10 -1.23 -8.08
C GLY A 144 8.86 -0.46 -8.56
N TYR A 145 8.69 -0.29 -9.88
CA TYR A 145 7.51 0.37 -10.46
C TYR A 145 6.21 -0.34 -10.09
N ARG A 146 6.22 -1.68 -10.04
CA ARG A 146 5.06 -2.47 -9.63
C ARG A 146 4.69 -2.25 -8.17
N ILE A 147 5.65 -2.33 -7.25
CA ILE A 147 5.38 -2.15 -5.82
C ILE A 147 4.93 -0.72 -5.53
N PHE A 148 5.60 0.25 -6.14
CA PHE A 148 5.21 1.66 -6.03
C PHE A 148 3.76 1.87 -6.49
N SER A 149 3.39 1.32 -7.64
CA SER A 149 2.02 1.36 -8.18
C SER A 149 0.99 0.81 -7.18
N VAL A 150 1.25 -0.33 -6.53
CA VAL A 150 0.33 -0.94 -5.56
C VAL A 150 0.18 -0.09 -4.30
N MET A 151 1.30 0.40 -3.77
CA MET A 151 1.31 1.27 -2.60
C MET A 151 0.61 2.61 -2.90
N PHE A 152 0.90 3.22 -4.05
CA PHE A 152 0.31 4.47 -4.51
C PHE A 152 -1.20 4.35 -4.70
N THR A 153 -1.65 3.38 -5.50
CA THR A 153 -3.09 3.15 -5.77
C THR A 153 -3.86 2.92 -4.49
N SER A 154 -3.35 2.05 -3.62
CA SER A 154 -4.00 1.78 -2.36
C SER A 154 -4.08 3.06 -1.52
N THR A 155 -3.02 3.87 -1.44
CA THR A 155 -2.97 5.13 -0.68
C THR A 155 -3.97 6.15 -1.22
N VAL A 156 -4.03 6.36 -2.53
CA VAL A 156 -4.99 7.26 -3.18
C VAL A 156 -6.43 6.83 -2.87
N VAL A 157 -6.76 5.55 -3.06
CA VAL A 157 -8.12 5.04 -2.79
C VAL A 157 -8.49 5.21 -1.31
N GLY A 158 -7.54 4.95 -0.39
CA GLY A 158 -7.81 5.14 1.03
C GLY A 158 -7.89 6.60 1.46
N LEU A 159 -7.19 7.50 0.76
CA LEU A 159 -7.29 8.94 0.98
C LEU A 159 -8.67 9.46 0.52
N VAL A 160 -9.13 9.05 -0.66
CA VAL A 160 -10.47 9.39 -1.17
C VAL A 160 -11.57 8.89 -0.22
N ILE A 161 -11.54 7.60 0.14
CA ILE A 161 -12.53 7.02 1.07
C ILE A 161 -12.41 7.65 2.47
N GLY A 162 -11.21 7.97 2.90
CA GLY A 162 -10.98 8.60 4.20
C GLY A 162 -11.55 10.02 4.27
N ILE A 163 -11.39 10.82 3.21
CA ILE A 163 -11.90 12.20 3.13
C ILE A 163 -13.43 12.17 3.15
N MET A 164 -14.04 11.27 2.37
CA MET A 164 -15.51 11.16 2.32
C MET A 164 -16.11 10.71 3.65
N TYR A 165 -15.51 9.71 4.30
CA TYR A 165 -16.09 9.08 5.49
C TYR A 165 -15.29 9.43 6.75
N LYS A 166 -14.52 8.46 7.25
CA LYS A 166 -13.68 8.55 8.44
C LYS A 166 -12.25 8.15 8.08
N PRO A 167 -11.22 8.72 8.75
CA PRO A 167 -9.81 8.48 8.41
C PRO A 167 -9.37 7.01 8.45
N ARG A 168 -10.10 6.13 9.13
CA ARG A 168 -9.80 4.69 9.22
C ARG A 168 -10.79 3.80 8.47
N THR A 169 -11.69 4.34 7.65
CA THR A 169 -12.66 3.54 6.90
C THR A 169 -11.99 2.51 5.98
N TRP A 170 -10.91 2.91 5.28
CA TRP A 170 -10.13 1.98 4.46
C TRP A 170 -9.55 0.80 5.27
N CYS A 171 -9.09 1.05 6.50
CA CYS A 171 -8.46 0.02 7.33
C CYS A 171 -9.45 -1.10 7.70
N GLY A 172 -10.76 -0.84 7.73
CA GLY A 172 -11.78 -1.86 8.00
C GLY A 172 -12.10 -2.79 6.83
N ILE A 173 -11.74 -2.40 5.60
CA ILE A 173 -11.94 -3.18 4.36
C ILE A 173 -10.63 -3.61 3.71
N CYS A 174 -9.48 -3.19 4.25
CA CYS A 174 -8.20 -3.46 3.64
C CYS A 174 -7.95 -4.97 3.54
N PRO A 175 -7.19 -5.42 2.52
CA PRO A 175 -6.98 -6.85 2.29
C PRO A 175 -6.27 -7.50 3.48
N VAL A 176 -5.30 -6.81 4.07
CA VAL A 176 -4.52 -7.29 5.23
C VAL A 176 -5.40 -7.52 6.46
N GLN A 177 -6.29 -6.57 6.78
CA GLN A 177 -7.21 -6.69 7.93
C GLN A 177 -8.24 -7.79 7.70
N THR A 178 -8.71 -7.93 6.45
CA THR A 178 -9.66 -8.98 6.08
C THR A 178 -9.02 -10.35 6.22
N LEU A 179 -7.84 -10.56 5.62
CA LEU A 179 -7.09 -11.83 5.70
C LEU A 179 -6.79 -12.22 7.15
N THR A 180 -6.25 -11.30 7.96
CA THR A 180 -5.98 -11.55 9.39
C THR A 180 -7.23 -11.77 10.24
N THR A 181 -8.43 -11.42 9.76
CA THR A 181 -9.69 -11.71 10.45
C THR A 181 -10.28 -13.06 10.06
N GLN A 182 -10.01 -13.54 8.84
CA GLN A 182 -10.50 -14.83 8.34
C GLN A 182 -9.67 -16.03 8.84
N ILE A 183 -8.40 -15.83 9.20
CA ILE A 183 -7.49 -16.90 9.69
C ILE A 183 -7.73 -17.16 11.20
N LYS A 184 -8.98 -17.12 11.66
CA LYS A 184 -9.34 -17.34 13.07
C LYS A 184 -9.51 -18.82 13.37
#